data_AF-A0A823A4G1-F1
#
_entry.id   AF-A0A823A4G1-F1
#
_cell.length_a   1.000
_cell.length_b   1.000
_cell.length_c   1.000
_cell.angle_alpha   90.00
_cell.angle_beta   90.00
_cell.angle_gamma   90.00
#
_symmetry.space_group_name_H-M   'P 1'
#
loop_
_entity.id
_entity.type
_entity.pdbx_description
1 polymer ?
#
loop_
_entity_poly.entity_id
_entity_poly.type
_entity_poly.pdbx_seq_one_letter_code
_entity_poly.pdbx_strand_id
1 'polypeptide(L)'
;MPINRIAVGRPEEATHPDALRAALAEFISTLIFVFAGEGSGMAFNKLTSNGSSTPAGLVAAALAHAFGLFVAVSVGANISGGHVNPAVTFGAFVGGNITLLRGILYWIAQLLGSTVACLLLKFATGGLVSSTT
;
A
#
# COMPACT_ATOMS: atom_id res chain seq x y z
N MET A 1 -27.78 4.05 -0.79
CA MET A 1 -27.26 5.36 -1.27
C MET A 1 -27.40 5.40 -2.78
N PRO A 2 -27.94 6.48 -3.38
CA PRO A 2 -28.04 6.55 -4.84
C PRO A 2 -26.64 6.74 -5.45
N ILE A 3 -26.34 5.98 -6.50
CA ILE A 3 -25.05 5.91 -7.23
C ILE A 3 -24.73 7.21 -8.01
N ASN A 4 -25.50 8.28 -7.80
CA ASN A 4 -25.50 9.49 -8.61
C ASN A 4 -24.28 10.42 -8.41
N ARG A 5 -23.26 9.96 -7.66
CA ARG A 5 -22.02 10.72 -7.36
C ARG A 5 -20.75 10.13 -7.99
N ILE A 6 -20.85 9.04 -8.74
CA ILE A 6 -19.69 8.48 -9.44
C ILE A 6 -19.25 9.42 -10.56
N ALA A 7 -17.99 9.83 -10.54
CA ALA A 7 -17.40 10.70 -11.54
C ALA A 7 -16.24 9.98 -12.26
N VAL A 8 -16.22 10.04 -13.60
CA VAL A 8 -15.11 9.48 -14.39
C VAL A 8 -13.83 10.30 -14.18
N GLY A 9 -13.96 11.63 -14.05
CA GLY A 9 -12.83 12.56 -14.04
C GLY A 9 -12.55 13.13 -15.43
N ARG A 10 -11.62 14.09 -15.52
CA ARG A 10 -11.19 14.69 -16.79
C ARG A 10 -9.77 14.25 -17.13
N PRO A 11 -9.40 14.06 -18.41
CA PRO A 11 -8.04 13.64 -18.78
C PRO A 11 -6.94 14.55 -18.21
N GLU A 12 -7.19 15.86 -18.17
CA GLU A 12 -6.30 16.88 -17.59
C GLU A 12 -5.98 16.64 -16.11
N GLU A 13 -6.90 16.00 -15.38
CA GLU A 13 -6.71 15.63 -13.96
C GLU A 13 -5.52 14.71 -13.79
N ALA A 14 -5.27 13.81 -14.75
CA ALA A 14 -4.20 12.82 -14.65
C ALA A 14 -2.80 13.46 -14.70
N THR A 15 -2.69 14.61 -15.35
CA THR A 15 -1.44 15.38 -15.46
C THR A 15 -1.37 16.54 -14.46
N HIS A 16 -2.43 16.75 -13.67
CA HIS A 16 -2.48 17.86 -12.74
C HIS A 16 -1.43 17.67 -11.63
N PRO A 17 -0.67 18.71 -11.25
CA PRO A 17 0.40 18.59 -10.25
C PRO A 17 -0.06 17.96 -8.93
N ASP A 18 -1.27 18.30 -8.47
CA ASP A 18 -1.81 17.72 -7.23
C ASP A 18 -2.16 16.23 -7.36
N ALA A 19 -2.61 15.78 -8.53
CA ALA A 19 -2.87 14.37 -8.77
C ALA A 19 -1.55 13.57 -8.82
N LEU A 20 -0.51 14.16 -9.43
CA LEU A 20 0.84 13.56 -9.45
C LEU A 20 1.47 13.50 -8.06
N ARG A 21 1.33 14.58 -7.26
CA ARG A 21 1.77 14.59 -5.85
C ARG A 21 1.04 13.55 -5.02
N ALA A 22 -0.27 13.40 -5.23
CA ALA A 22 -1.07 12.39 -4.55
C ALA A 22 -0.69 10.97 -4.98
N ALA A 23 -0.45 10.73 -6.27
CA ALA A 23 0.04 9.43 -6.75
C ALA A 23 1.42 9.11 -6.17
N LEU A 24 2.33 10.07 -6.08
CA LEU A 24 3.64 9.87 -5.43
C LEU A 24 3.48 9.57 -3.93
N ALA A 25 2.56 10.25 -3.25
CA ALA A 25 2.26 9.95 -1.84
C ALA A 25 1.73 8.52 -1.67
N GLU A 26 0.80 8.07 -2.52
CA GLU A 26 0.30 6.68 -2.51
C GLU A 26 1.41 5.66 -2.79
N PHE A 27 2.33 5.96 -3.71
CA PHE A 27 3.49 5.11 -3.98
C PHE A 27 4.38 4.97 -2.74
N ILE A 28 4.77 6.09 -2.11
CA ILE A 28 5.66 6.10 -0.95
C ILE A 28 4.98 5.44 0.25
N SER A 29 3.71 5.77 0.52
CA SER A 29 2.94 5.18 1.61
C SER A 29 2.80 3.66 1.44
N THR A 30 2.47 3.20 0.24
CA THR A 30 2.32 1.76 -0.03
C THR A 30 3.66 1.03 0.07
N LEU A 31 4.74 1.66 -0.39
CA LEU A 31 6.09 1.13 -0.21
C LEU A 31 6.41 0.94 1.28
N ILE A 32 6.17 1.95 2.12
CA ILE A 32 6.42 1.86 3.57
C ILE A 32 5.60 0.74 4.21
N PHE A 33 4.30 0.67 3.88
CA PHE A 33 3.38 -0.32 4.42
C PHE A 33 3.82 -1.75 4.06
N VAL A 34 4.05 -2.02 2.77
CA VAL A 34 4.42 -3.36 2.29
C VAL A 34 5.82 -3.74 2.77
N PHE A 35 6.77 -2.79 2.79
CA PHE A 35 8.13 -3.06 3.27
C PHE A 35 8.11 -3.52 4.74
N ALA A 36 7.35 -2.85 5.60
CA ALA A 36 7.22 -3.22 7.00
C ALA A 36 6.45 -4.54 7.18
N GLY A 37 5.34 -4.72 6.47
CA GLY A 37 4.49 -5.91 6.55
C GLY A 37 5.21 -7.18 6.10
N GLU A 38 5.67 -7.21 4.86
CA GLU A 38 6.39 -8.37 4.29
C GLU A 38 7.76 -8.59 4.95
N GLY A 39 8.44 -7.50 5.30
CA GLY A 39 9.70 -7.55 6.05
C GLY A 39 9.57 -8.28 7.38
N SER A 40 8.41 -8.17 8.07
CA SER A 40 8.17 -8.89 9.32
C SER A 40 8.10 -10.41 9.13
N GLY A 41 7.51 -10.89 8.03
CA GLY A 41 7.47 -12.32 7.69
C GLY A 41 8.86 -12.86 7.36
N MET A 42 9.63 -12.12 6.55
CA MET A 42 11.03 -12.48 6.26
C MET A 42 11.91 -12.48 7.52
N ALA A 43 11.72 -11.51 8.42
CA ALA A 43 12.41 -11.48 9.70
C ALA A 43 12.06 -12.69 10.56
N PHE A 44 10.78 -13.08 10.63
CA PHE A 44 10.36 -14.29 11.33
C PHE A 44 11.04 -15.53 10.78
N ASN A 45 11.00 -15.75 9.46
CA ASN A 45 11.66 -16.87 8.81
C ASN A 45 13.15 -16.93 9.14
N LYS A 46 13.83 -15.78 9.10
CA LYS A 46 15.25 -15.69 9.41
C LYS A 46 15.55 -16.06 10.86
N LEU A 47 14.73 -15.59 11.81
CA LEU A 47 14.91 -15.84 13.24
C LEU A 47 14.58 -17.28 13.63
N THR A 48 13.67 -17.94 12.92
CA THR A 48 13.23 -19.31 13.24
C THR A 48 13.85 -20.37 12.34
N SER A 49 14.77 -20.00 11.45
CA SER A 49 15.35 -20.91 10.44
C SER A 49 14.27 -21.58 9.57
N ASN A 50 13.31 -20.78 9.08
CA ASN A 50 12.12 -21.23 8.34
C ASN A 50 11.23 -22.19 9.14
N GLY A 51 11.13 -21.97 10.45
CA GLY A 51 10.21 -22.71 11.32
C GLY A 51 8.74 -22.41 10.98
N SER A 52 7.84 -23.30 11.41
CA SER A 52 6.40 -23.12 11.22
C SER A 52 5.88 -21.85 11.90
N SER A 53 4.82 -21.25 11.34
CA SER A 53 4.12 -20.13 11.95
C SER A 53 3.74 -20.42 13.40
N THR A 54 4.06 -19.48 14.29
CA THR A 54 3.72 -19.56 15.72
C THR A 54 2.75 -18.44 16.09
N PRO A 55 2.00 -18.56 17.19
CA PRO A 55 1.18 -17.45 17.69
C PRO A 55 1.98 -16.15 17.90
N ALA A 56 3.22 -16.25 18.38
CA ALA A 56 4.10 -15.09 18.53
C ALA A 56 4.48 -14.46 17.18
N GLY A 57 4.78 -15.28 16.16
CA GLY A 57 5.02 -14.80 14.79
C GLY A 57 3.81 -14.11 14.18
N LEU A 58 2.61 -14.66 14.42
CA LEU A 58 1.35 -14.06 13.96
C LEU A 58 1.11 -12.68 14.60
N VAL A 59 1.33 -12.55 15.92
CA VAL A 59 1.21 -11.28 16.63
C VAL A 59 2.23 -10.27 16.11
N ALA A 60 3.48 -10.68 15.88
CA ALA A 60 4.51 -9.81 15.32
C ALA A 60 4.13 -9.29 13.92
N ALA A 61 3.67 -10.18 13.03
CA ALA A 61 3.23 -9.80 11.69
C ALA A 61 2.01 -8.86 11.71
N ALA A 62 1.04 -9.13 12.59
CA ALA A 62 -0.15 -8.30 12.75
C ALA A 62 0.20 -6.89 13.25
N LEU A 63 1.09 -6.77 14.24
CA LEU A 63 1.55 -5.47 14.75
C LEU A 63 2.37 -4.71 13.71
N ALA A 64 3.24 -5.40 12.95
CA ALA A 64 4.00 -4.79 11.87
C ALA A 64 3.09 -4.21 10.78
N HIS A 65 2.05 -4.95 10.37
CA HIS A 65 1.05 -4.45 9.43
C HIS A 65 0.24 -3.29 10.00
N ALA A 66 -0.21 -3.40 11.26
CA ALA A 66 -1.04 -2.36 11.89
C ALA A 66 -0.28 -1.03 12.02
N PHE A 67 0.94 -1.06 12.56
CA PHE A 67 1.75 0.16 12.69
C PHE A 67 2.30 0.65 11.36
N GLY A 68 2.69 -0.26 10.46
CA GLY A 68 3.11 0.09 9.10
C GLY A 68 1.99 0.81 8.34
N LEU A 69 0.77 0.30 8.40
CA LEU A 69 -0.40 0.92 7.78
C LEU A 69 -0.74 2.25 8.46
N PHE A 70 -0.74 2.31 9.79
CA PHE A 70 -1.00 3.54 10.54
C PHE A 70 -0.06 4.67 10.10
N VAL A 71 1.25 4.40 10.01
CA VAL A 71 2.22 5.38 9.54
C VAL A 71 1.99 5.72 8.07
N ALA A 72 1.83 4.72 7.20
CA ALA A 72 1.63 4.92 5.77
C ALA A 72 0.40 5.80 5.45
N VAL A 73 -0.70 5.57 6.15
CA VAL A 73 -1.91 6.40 6.05
C VAL A 73 -1.62 7.80 6.58
N SER A 74 -0.99 7.92 7.76
CA SER A 74 -0.73 9.21 8.41
C SER A 74 0.14 10.14 7.54
N VAL A 75 1.18 9.62 6.88
CA VAL A 75 2.05 10.43 6.02
C VAL A 75 1.38 10.82 4.70
N GLY A 76 0.41 10.02 4.22
CA GLY A 76 -0.33 10.28 2.99
C GLY A 76 -1.64 11.06 3.17
N ALA A 77 -2.17 11.14 4.39
CA ALA A 77 -3.53 11.62 4.69
C ALA A 77 -3.82 13.01 4.10
N ASN A 78 -2.92 13.97 4.31
CA ASN A 78 -3.12 15.35 3.86
C ASN A 78 -2.68 15.62 2.41
N ILE A 79 -2.22 14.60 1.69
CA ILE A 79 -1.73 14.72 0.31
C ILE A 79 -2.62 13.93 -0.65
N SER A 80 -2.81 12.63 -0.38
CA SER A 80 -3.62 11.73 -1.21
C SER A 80 -4.93 11.30 -0.56
N GLY A 81 -5.09 11.51 0.74
CA GLY A 81 -6.12 10.85 1.54
C GLY A 81 -5.66 9.52 2.15
N GLY A 82 -4.43 9.08 1.86
CA GLY A 82 -3.81 7.92 2.50
C GLY A 82 -4.58 6.62 2.27
N HIS A 83 -4.90 6.27 1.01
CA HIS A 83 -5.64 5.05 0.71
C HIS A 83 -4.77 3.80 0.89
N VAL A 84 -3.54 3.82 0.35
CA VAL A 84 -2.49 2.79 0.50
C VAL A 84 -2.91 1.38 0.03
N ASN A 85 -4.10 1.27 -0.58
CA ASN A 85 -4.74 -0.01 -0.88
C ASN A 85 -5.73 0.16 -2.05
N PRO A 86 -5.60 -0.65 -3.12
CA PRO A 86 -6.53 -0.59 -4.24
C PRO A 86 -8.00 -0.82 -3.89
N ALA A 87 -8.29 -1.67 -2.91
CA ALA A 87 -9.65 -1.93 -2.44
C ALA A 87 -10.24 -0.72 -1.69
N VAL A 88 -9.41 0.01 -0.93
CA VAL A 88 -9.83 1.27 -0.27
C VAL A 88 -10.11 2.33 -1.32
N THR A 89 -9.23 2.47 -2.31
CA THR A 89 -9.46 3.37 -3.46
C THR A 89 -10.72 3.02 -4.23
N PHE A 90 -10.98 1.74 -4.45
CA PHE A 90 -12.20 1.28 -5.11
C PHE A 90 -13.45 1.64 -4.28
N GLY A 91 -13.43 1.38 -2.97
CA GLY A 91 -14.51 1.75 -2.07
C GLY A 91 -14.77 3.26 -2.07
N ALA A 92 -13.71 4.07 -2.05
CA ALA A 92 -13.80 5.52 -2.17
C ALA A 92 -14.42 5.96 -3.50
N PHE A 93 -14.08 5.29 -4.60
CA PHE A 93 -14.64 5.56 -5.93
C PHE A 93 -16.13 5.23 -6.00
N VAL A 94 -16.53 4.03 -5.54
CA VAL A 94 -17.94 3.62 -5.45
C VAL A 94 -18.73 4.57 -4.53
N GLY A 95 -18.10 5.08 -3.47
CA GLY A 95 -18.65 6.08 -2.58
C GLY A 95 -18.71 7.51 -3.17
N GLY A 96 -18.15 7.76 -4.35
CA GLY A 96 -18.10 9.07 -4.99
C GLY A 96 -17.12 10.06 -4.34
N ASN A 97 -16.10 9.56 -3.63
CA ASN A 97 -15.09 10.38 -2.94
C ASN A 97 -13.81 10.59 -3.76
N ILE A 98 -13.66 9.88 -4.89
CA ILE A 98 -12.56 10.02 -5.84
C ILE A 98 -13.08 9.76 -7.26
N THR A 99 -12.47 10.40 -8.26
CA THR A 99 -12.80 10.14 -9.67
C THR A 99 -12.18 8.82 -10.14
N LEU A 100 -12.73 8.21 -11.20
CA LEU A 100 -12.17 6.97 -11.77
C LEU A 100 -10.73 7.17 -12.23
N LEU A 101 -10.43 8.26 -12.95
CA LEU A 101 -9.09 8.54 -13.46
C LEU A 101 -8.07 8.69 -12.33
N ARG A 102 -8.41 9.44 -11.26
CA ARG A 102 -7.52 9.57 -10.10
C ARG A 102 -7.39 8.26 -9.33
N GLY A 103 -8.47 7.46 -9.26
CA GLY A 103 -8.43 6.11 -8.71
C GLY A 103 -7.48 5.17 -9.45
N ILE A 104 -7.47 5.21 -10.79
CA ILE A 104 -6.52 4.43 -11.61
C ILE A 104 -5.08 4.86 -11.34
N LEU A 105 -4.81 6.16 -11.23
CA LEU A 105 -3.47 6.65 -10.86
C LEU A 105 -3.03 6.12 -9.49
N TYR A 106 -3.94 6.10 -8.51
CA TYR A 106 -3.66 5.54 -7.19
C TYR A 106 -3.36 4.05 -7.27
N TRP A 107 -4.14 3.27 -8.04
CA TRP A 107 -3.87 1.84 -8.22
C TRP A 107 -2.50 1.58 -8.83
N ILE A 108 -2.13 2.31 -9.88
CA ILE A 108 -0.80 2.20 -10.49
C ILE A 108 0.29 2.51 -9.46
N ALA A 109 0.15 3.62 -8.73
CA ALA A 109 1.11 4.01 -7.71
C ALA A 109 1.23 2.98 -6.56
N GLN A 110 0.10 2.47 -6.07
CA GLN A 110 0.04 1.46 -5.00
C GLN A 110 0.70 0.15 -5.44
N LEU A 111 0.38 -0.34 -6.64
CA LEU A 111 0.96 -1.58 -7.18
C LEU A 111 2.46 -1.44 -7.43
N LEU A 112 2.91 -0.30 -7.96
CA LEU A 112 4.33 -0.01 -8.13
C LEU A 112 5.04 0.12 -6.78
N GLY A 113 4.44 0.79 -5.79
CA GLY A 113 5.00 0.96 -4.45
C GLY A 113 5.20 -0.38 -3.74
N SER A 114 4.20 -1.26 -3.83
CA SER A 114 4.27 -2.63 -3.33
C SER A 114 5.37 -3.44 -4.02
N THR A 115 5.44 -3.37 -5.36
CA THR A 115 6.45 -4.09 -6.14
C THR A 115 7.87 -3.64 -5.77
N VAL A 116 8.09 -2.32 -5.67
CA VAL A 116 9.39 -1.76 -5.28
C VAL A 116 9.75 -2.15 -3.85
N ALA A 117 8.80 -2.16 -2.91
CA ALA A 117 9.05 -2.63 -1.54
C ALA A 117 9.57 -4.07 -1.51
N CYS A 118 8.92 -4.99 -2.24
CA CYS A 118 9.35 -6.39 -2.32
C CYS A 118 10.73 -6.54 -2.96
N LEU A 119 11.03 -5.77 -4.02
CA LEU A 119 12.36 -5.77 -4.65
C LEU A 119 13.45 -5.25 -3.71
N LEU A 120 13.17 -4.16 -2.97
CA LEU A 120 14.08 -3.60 -1.98
C LEU A 120 14.30 -4.58 -0.82
N LEU A 121 13.26 -5.26 -0.35
CA LEU A 121 13.38 -6.30 0.68
C LEU A 121 14.25 -7.45 0.21
N LYS A 122 14.01 -7.96 -1.00
CA LYS A 122 14.84 -9.02 -1.59
C LYS A 122 16.30 -8.62 -1.64
N PHE A 123 16.59 -7.38 -2.06
CA PHE A 123 17.96 -6.86 -2.09
C PHE A 123 18.55 -6.73 -0.67
N ALA A 124 17.85 -6.05 0.24
CA ALA A 124 18.33 -5.73 1.59
C ALA A 124 18.52 -6.97 2.48
N THR A 125 17.79 -8.05 2.21
CA THR A 125 17.87 -9.31 2.97
C THR A 125 18.87 -10.32 2.39
N GLY A 126 19.56 -9.98 1.31
CA GLY A 126 20.49 -10.90 0.64
C GLY A 126 19.77 -12.03 -0.12
N GLY A 127 18.55 -11.78 -0.61
CA GLY A 127 17.80 -12.71 -1.43
C GLY A 127 16.86 -13.64 -0.65
N LEU A 128 16.49 -13.30 0.60
CA LEU A 128 15.40 -14.02 1.27
C LEU A 128 14.12 -13.86 0.45
N VAL A 129 13.34 -14.92 0.39
CA VAL A 129 12.04 -14.95 -0.30
C VAL A 129 10.98 -14.71 0.76
N SER A 130 10.01 -13.82 0.50
CA SER A 130 8.78 -13.76 1.29
C SER A 130 8.14 -15.14 1.29
N SER A 131 7.63 -15.59 2.43
CA SER A 131 6.81 -16.80 2.51
C SER A 131 5.60 -16.61 1.60
N THR A 132 5.71 -17.11 0.37
CA THR A 132 4.55 -17.35 -0.45
C THR A 132 3.88 -18.54 0.22
N THR A 133 2.70 -18.28 0.79
CA THR A 133 1.80 -19.24 1.44
C THR A 133 1.99 -20.69 1.03
#